data_AF-D7F8Z4-F1
#
_entry.id   AF-D7F8Z4-F1
#
_cell.length_a   1.000
_cell.length_b   1.000
_cell.length_c   1.000
_cell.angle_alpha   90.00
_cell.angle_beta   90.00
_cell.angle_gamma   90.00
#
_symmetry.space_group_name_H-M   'P 1'
#
loop_
_entity.id
_entity.type
_entity.pdbx_description
1 polymer ?
#
loop_
_entity_poly.entity_id
_entity_poly.type
_entity_poly.pdbx_seq_one_letter_code
_entity_poly.pdbx_strand_id
1 'polypeptide(L)'
;LYYELIATQVLSMALAMMLSFCIKWSSFHMPSAIFFVVSAYSMSIYCILGTILEFAYDQVYESICNVTWYELSGEQRKLFGFLLRESQYPHNIQILGVMSLSVRTALQIVKLIYSVSMMM
;
A
#
# COMPACT_ATOMS: atom_id res chain seq x y z
N LEU A 1 -8.05 -8.88 -10.73
CA LEU A 1 -7.24 -10.09 -10.43
C LEU A 1 -5.94 -9.74 -9.70
N TYR A 2 -5.06 -8.90 -10.27
CA TYR A 2 -3.76 -8.57 -9.65
C TYR A 2 -3.91 -7.82 -8.30
N TYR A 3 -4.83 -6.86 -8.22
CA TYR A 3 -5.12 -6.13 -6.97
C TYR A 3 -5.66 -7.03 -5.85
N GLU A 4 -6.58 -7.94 -6.19
CA GLU A 4 -7.09 -8.97 -5.26
C GLU A 4 -5.99 -9.92 -4.77
N LEU A 5 -5.05 -10.26 -5.65
CA LEU A 5 -3.92 -11.13 -5.31
C LEU A 5 -2.93 -10.43 -4.37
N ILE A 6 -2.68 -9.14 -4.57
CA ILE A 6 -1.87 -8.33 -3.65
C ILE A 6 -2.57 -8.18 -2.29
N ALA A 7 -3.88 -7.90 -2.28
CA ALA A 7 -4.65 -7.73 -1.06
C ALA A 7 -4.66 -9.00 -0.20
N THR A 8 -4.93 -10.16 -0.83
CA THR A 8 -4.91 -11.47 -0.16
C THR A 8 -3.52 -11.82 0.37
N GLN A 9 -2.46 -11.52 -0.37
CA GLN A 9 -1.08 -11.71 0.09
C GLN A 9 -0.76 -10.86 1.31
N VAL A 10 -1.03 -9.55 1.28
CA VAL A 10 -0.77 -8.65 2.42
C VAL A 10 -1.55 -9.09 3.66
N LEU A 11 -2.82 -9.49 3.51
CA LEU A 11 -3.64 -9.99 4.61
C LEU A 11 -3.05 -11.28 5.21
N SER A 12 -2.64 -12.23 4.36
CA SER A 12 -2.03 -13.49 4.81
C SER A 12 -0.72 -13.28 5.57
N MET A 13 0.10 -12.31 5.15
CA MET A 13 1.37 -11.99 5.82
C MET A 13 1.14 -11.29 7.16
N ALA A 14 0.12 -10.42 7.25
CA ALA A 14 -0.26 -9.81 8.52
C ALA A 14 -0.73 -10.86 9.56
N LEU A 15 -1.53 -11.83 9.12
CA LEU A 15 -1.94 -12.97 9.96
C LEU A 15 -0.75 -13.85 10.36
N ALA A 16 0.18 -14.12 9.44
CA ALA A 16 1.39 -14.89 9.73
C ALA A 16 2.30 -14.19 10.75
N MET A 17 2.44 -12.86 10.69
CA MET A 17 3.16 -12.06 11.69
C MET A 17 2.50 -12.16 13.07
N MET A 18 1.17 -12.05 13.15
CA MET A 18 0.42 -12.18 14.40
C MET A 18 0.61 -13.57 15.03
N LEU A 19 0.44 -14.63 14.26
CA LEU A 19 0.61 -16.02 14.73
C LEU A 19 2.05 -16.29 15.19
N SER A 20 3.05 -15.83 14.43
CA SER A 20 4.48 -15.97 14.79
C SER A 20 4.83 -15.20 16.06
N PHE A 21 4.10 -14.15 16.38
CA PHE A 21 4.24 -13.42 17.64
C PHE A 21 3.60 -14.18 18.81
N CYS A 22 2.36 -14.67 18.66
CA CYS A 22 1.68 -15.47 19.69
C CYS A 22 2.49 -16.72 20.08
N ILE A 23 3.11 -17.39 19.11
CA ILE A 23 3.95 -18.56 19.35
C ILE A 23 5.22 -18.18 20.13
N LYS A 24 5.88 -17.06 19.80
CA LYS A 24 7.03 -16.57 20.56
C LYS A 24 6.71 -16.27 22.02
N TRP A 25 5.52 -15.73 22.28
CA TRP A 25 5.05 -15.46 23.64
C TRP A 25 4.83 -16.76 24.43
N SER A 26 4.24 -17.77 23.79
CA SER A 26 3.96 -19.06 24.43
C SER A 26 5.18 -19.94 24.63
N SER A 27 6.18 -19.88 23.75
CA SER A 27 7.39 -20.71 23.82
C SER A 27 8.49 -20.18 22.90
N PHE A 28 9.74 -20.09 23.40
CA PHE A 28 10.86 -19.52 22.65
C PHE A 28 11.39 -20.49 21.58
N HIS A 29 10.71 -20.53 20.43
CA HIS A 29 11.07 -21.35 19.27
C HIS A 29 11.79 -20.52 18.21
N MET A 30 13.08 -20.82 17.96
CA MET A 30 13.90 -20.21 16.90
C MET A 30 13.24 -20.14 15.51
N PRO A 31 12.50 -21.16 15.02
CA PRO A 31 11.82 -21.08 13.71
C PRO A 31 10.79 -19.94 13.61
N SER A 32 10.09 -19.63 14.70
CA SER A 32 9.05 -18.59 14.73
C SER A 32 9.64 -17.17 14.60
N ALA A 33 10.89 -16.98 15.05
CA ALA A 33 11.60 -15.72 14.89
C ALA A 33 11.97 -15.48 13.42
N ILE A 34 12.47 -16.51 12.73
CA ILE A 34 12.85 -16.43 11.31
C ILE A 34 11.61 -16.16 10.45
N PHE A 35 10.52 -16.90 10.67
CA PHE A 35 9.26 -16.66 9.95
C PHE A 35 8.74 -15.24 10.12
N PHE A 36 8.81 -14.69 11.34
CA PHE A 36 8.40 -13.31 11.59
C PHE A 36 9.21 -12.28 10.79
N VAL A 37 10.54 -12.43 10.72
CA VAL A 37 11.42 -11.53 9.95
C VAL A 37 11.10 -11.61 8.45
N VAL A 38 10.92 -12.82 7.92
CA VAL A 38 10.60 -13.03 6.50
C VAL A 38 9.23 -12.43 6.15
N SER A 39 8.21 -12.66 6.98
CA SER A 39 6.88 -12.06 6.77
C SER A 39 6.93 -10.54 6.84
N ALA A 40 7.66 -9.96 7.81
CA ALA A 40 7.84 -8.51 7.92
C ALA A 40 8.56 -7.91 6.70
N TYR A 41 9.59 -8.59 6.19
CA TYR A 41 10.33 -8.17 5.01
C TYR A 41 9.46 -8.20 3.75
N SER A 42 8.73 -9.29 3.54
CA SER A 42 7.82 -9.43 2.39
C SER A 42 6.74 -8.35 2.39
N MET A 43 6.12 -8.08 3.55
CA MET A 43 5.12 -7.02 3.72
C MET A 43 5.71 -5.64 3.40
N SER A 44 6.93 -5.37 3.88
CA SER A 44 7.61 -4.08 3.64
C SER A 44 7.84 -3.81 2.16
N ILE A 45 8.23 -4.83 1.37
CA ILE A 45 8.42 -4.68 -0.08
C ILE A 45 7.12 -4.25 -0.77
N TYR A 46 6.02 -4.93 -0.47
CA TYR A 46 4.72 -4.60 -1.07
C TYR A 46 4.26 -3.20 -0.68
N CYS A 47 4.45 -2.81 0.58
CA CYS A 47 4.07 -1.47 1.04
C CYS A 47 4.92 -0.36 0.43
N ILE A 48 6.22 -0.58 0.22
CA ILE A 48 7.10 0.37 -0.49
C ILE A 48 6.66 0.51 -1.94
N LEU A 49 6.39 -0.60 -2.63
CA LEU A 49 5.88 -0.58 -4.01
C LEU A 49 4.57 0.20 -4.12
N GLY A 50 3.64 0.01 -3.17
CA GLY A 50 2.40 0.77 -3.12
C GLY A 50 2.62 2.27 -2.96
N THR A 51 3.54 2.68 -2.08
CA THR A 51 3.86 4.11 -1.90
C THR A 51 4.60 4.74 -3.08
N ILE A 52 5.47 4.00 -3.77
CA ILE A 52 6.08 4.49 -5.02
C ILE A 52 4.99 4.75 -6.06
N LEU A 53 4.00 3.86 -6.14
CA LEU A 53 2.88 4.01 -7.07
C LEU A 53 2.01 5.23 -6.71
N GLU A 54 1.64 5.39 -5.43
CA GLU A 54 0.92 6.58 -4.94
C GLU A 54 1.67 7.87 -5.32
N PHE A 55 2.97 7.92 -5.08
CA PHE A 55 3.80 9.08 -5.39
C PHE A 55 3.93 9.35 -6.90
N ALA A 56 3.94 8.31 -7.73
CA ALA A 56 3.93 8.47 -9.18
C ALA A 56 2.60 9.05 -9.69
N TYR A 57 1.47 8.63 -9.11
CA TYR A 57 0.17 9.19 -9.44
C TYR A 57 0.06 10.67 -9.04
N ASP A 58 0.54 11.04 -7.85
CA ASP A 58 0.57 12.44 -7.40
C ASP A 58 1.42 13.33 -8.32
N GLN A 59 2.60 12.85 -8.75
CA GLN A 59 3.45 13.57 -9.71
C GLN A 59 2.78 13.76 -11.07
N VAL A 60 2.06 12.75 -11.58
CA VAL A 60 1.31 12.87 -12.83
C VAL A 60 0.19 13.90 -12.68
N TYR A 61 -0.52 13.90 -11.55
CA TYR A 61 -1.55 14.89 -11.27
C TYR A 61 -0.98 16.31 -11.22
N GLU A 62 0.12 16.53 -10.50
CA GLU A 62 0.79 17.83 -10.42
C GLU A 62 1.30 18.30 -11.78
N SER A 63 1.86 17.39 -12.58
CA SER A 63 2.30 17.68 -13.94
C SER A 63 1.14 18.10 -14.84
N ILE A 64 -0.02 17.45 -14.75
CA ILE A 64 -1.24 17.84 -15.47
C ILE A 64 -1.71 19.23 -15.02
N CYS A 65 -1.70 19.52 -13.71
CA CYS A 65 -2.09 20.83 -13.19
C CYS A 65 -1.15 21.97 -13.63
N ASN A 66 0.13 21.70 -13.84
CA ASN A 66 1.13 22.69 -14.26
C ASN A 66 1.15 22.97 -15.77
N VAL A 67 0.34 22.29 -16.58
CA VAL A 67 0.23 22.56 -18.02
C VAL A 67 -0.57 23.85 -18.28
N THR A 68 -0.05 24.71 -19.17
CA THR A 68 -0.72 25.93 -19.65
C THR A 68 -1.92 25.59 -20.55
N TRP A 69 -3.04 25.20 -19.94
CA TRP A 69 -4.29 24.78 -20.61
C TRP A 69 -4.86 25.79 -21.62
N TYR A 70 -4.49 27.07 -21.49
CA TYR A 70 -4.89 28.16 -22.39
C TYR A 70 -4.12 28.19 -23.71
N GLU A 71 -2.94 27.56 -23.80
CA GLU A 71 -2.11 27.49 -25.01
C GLU A 71 -2.37 26.23 -25.85
N LEU A 72 -3.18 25.30 -25.35
CA LEU A 72 -3.46 24.02 -26.03
C LEU A 72 -4.45 24.20 -27.19
N SER A 73 -4.19 23.47 -28.28
CA SER A 73 -5.12 23.36 -29.41
C SER A 73 -6.46 22.69 -29.02
N GLY A 74 -7.52 22.92 -29.80
CA GLY A 74 -8.88 22.45 -29.49
C GLY A 74 -9.00 20.93 -29.28
N GLU A 75 -8.20 20.13 -29.98
CA GLU A 75 -8.16 18.67 -29.78
C GLU A 75 -7.39 18.27 -28.52
N GLN A 76 -6.24 18.90 -28.26
CA GLN A 76 -5.44 18.65 -27.06
C GLN A 76 -6.20 19.04 -25.78
N ARG A 77 -7.04 20.07 -25.85
CA ARG A 77 -7.87 20.52 -24.72
C ARG A 77 -8.97 19.51 -24.35
N LYS A 78 -9.50 18.76 -25.32
CA LYS A 78 -10.41 17.62 -25.05
C LYS A 78 -9.66 16.47 -24.37
N LEU A 79 -8.45 16.17 -24.84
CA LEU A 79 -7.60 15.14 -24.24
C LEU A 79 -7.21 15.50 -22.80
N PHE A 80 -6.86 16.76 -22.56
CA PHE A 80 -6.57 17.31 -21.24
C PHE A 80 -7.76 17.16 -20.28
N GLY A 81 -8.97 17.51 -20.73
CA GLY A 81 -10.17 17.32 -19.91
C GLY A 81 -10.45 15.85 -19.57
N PHE A 82 -10.15 14.93 -20.48
CA PHE A 82 -10.26 13.50 -20.23
C PHE A 82 -9.22 13.02 -19.21
N LEU A 83 -7.96 13.41 -19.38
CA LEU A 83 -6.86 13.10 -18.46
C LEU A 83 -7.10 13.68 -17.06
N LEU A 84 -7.64 14.90 -16.96
CA LEU A 84 -7.99 15.54 -15.69
C LEU A 84 -9.12 14.80 -14.98
N ARG A 85 -10.13 14.32 -15.74
CA ARG A 85 -11.23 13.54 -15.19
C ARG A 85 -10.75 12.19 -14.63
N GLU A 86 -9.87 11.52 -15.36
CA GLU A 86 -9.28 10.25 -14.92
C GLU A 86 -8.30 10.44 -13.76
N SER A 87 -7.54 11.54 -13.71
CA SER A 87 -6.59 11.80 -12.62
C SER A 87 -7.27 12.19 -11.31
N GLN A 88 -8.48 12.76 -11.35
CA GLN A 88 -9.32 13.03 -10.16
C GLN A 88 -9.88 11.76 -9.51
N TYR A 89 -9.97 10.66 -10.26
CA TYR A 89 -10.33 9.34 -9.76
C TYR A 89 -9.09 8.43 -9.80
N PRO A 90 -8.07 8.70 -8.96
CA PRO A 90 -6.91 7.84 -8.92
C PRO A 90 -7.40 6.42 -8.60
N HIS A 91 -7.14 5.49 -9.53
CA HIS A 91 -7.25 4.07 -9.30
C HIS A 91 -6.14 3.66 -8.32
N ASN A 92 -6.25 4.15 -7.09
CA ASN A 92 -5.33 3.80 -6.04
C ASN A 92 -5.48 2.31 -5.76
N ILE A 93 -4.36 1.65 -5.47
CA ILE A 93 -4.39 0.24 -5.04
C ILE A 93 -5.00 0.23 -3.64
N GLN A 94 -6.32 0.14 -3.60
CA GLN A 94 -7.07 -0.03 -2.36
C GLN A 94 -7.01 -1.51 -1.98
N ILE A 95 -6.43 -1.79 -0.81
CA ILE A 95 -6.65 -3.07 -0.16
C ILE A 95 -8.12 -3.12 0.22
N LEU A 96 -8.85 -4.05 -0.40
CA LEU A 96 -10.24 -4.37 -0.05
C LEU A 96 -11.23 -3.18 -0.17
N GLY A 97 -10.89 -2.11 -0.91
CA GLY A 97 -11.73 -0.91 -1.04
C GLY A 97 -11.78 0.00 0.20
N VAL A 98 -11.03 -0.30 1.26
CA VAL A 98 -11.11 0.41 2.56
C VAL A 98 -9.83 1.19 2.87
N MET A 99 -8.68 0.74 2.39
CA MET A 99 -7.39 1.32 2.80
C MET A 99 -6.39 1.36 1.64
N SER A 100 -5.83 2.54 1.35
CA SER A 100 -4.77 2.68 0.35
C SER A 100 -3.54 1.91 0.81
N LEU A 101 -2.93 1.11 -0.08
CA LEU A 101 -1.71 0.34 0.20
C LEU A 101 -0.51 1.30 0.28
N SER A 102 -0.40 1.99 1.42
CA SER A 102 0.67 2.94 1.71
C SER A 102 1.59 2.44 2.82
N VAL A 103 2.81 2.97 2.90
CA VAL A 103 3.72 2.78 4.04
C VAL A 103 3.09 3.21 5.36
N ARG A 104 2.12 4.15 5.36
CA ARG A 104 1.37 4.52 6.58
C ARG A 104 0.51 3.37 7.07
N THR A 105 -0.15 2.67 6.15
CA THR A 105 -0.95 1.47 6.42
C THR A 105 -0.08 0.36 7.00
N ALA A 106 1.09 0.13 6.41
CA ALA A 106 2.08 -0.82 6.91
C ALA A 106 2.50 -0.50 8.36
N LEU A 107 2.81 0.78 8.62
CA LEU A 107 3.22 1.25 9.94
C LEU A 107 2.10 1.08 10.97
N GLN A 108 0.84 1.35 10.59
CA GLN A 108 -0.32 1.13 11.45
C GLN A 108 -0.50 -0.34 11.79
N ILE A 109 -0.31 -1.25 10.82
CA ILE A 109 -0.39 -2.70 11.06
C ILE A 109 0.73 -3.15 11.99
N VAL A 110 1.99 -2.72 11.76
CA VAL A 110 3.12 -3.06 12.64
C VAL A 110 2.92 -2.49 14.05
N LYS A 111 2.42 -1.26 14.19
CA LYS A 111 2.07 -0.67 15.49
C LYS A 111 0.95 -1.44 16.18
N LEU A 112 -0.05 -1.89 15.44
CA LEU A 112 -1.15 -2.69 15.99
C LEU A 112 -0.64 -4.05 16.47
N ILE A 113 0.19 -4.72 15.68
CA ILE A 113 0.87 -5.96 16.06
C ILE A 113 1.65 -5.72 17.36
N TYR A 114 2.53 -4.71 17.39
CA TYR A 114 3.33 -4.38 18.58
C TYR A 114 2.49 -3.97 19.80
N SER A 115 1.39 -3.24 19.61
CA SER A 115 0.50 -2.85 20.70
C SER A 115 -0.22 -4.06 21.29
N VAL A 116 -0.75 -4.95 20.45
CA VAL A 116 -1.37 -6.20 20.89
C VAL A 116 -0.33 -7.09 21.58
N SER A 117 0.88 -7.12 21.04
CA SER A 117 2.03 -7.83 21.61
C SER A 117 2.42 -7.39 23.02
N MET A 118 2.36 -6.08 23.30
CA MET A 118 2.68 -5.53 24.62
C MET A 118 1.52 -5.65 25.62
N MET A 119 0.30 -5.93 25.14
CA MET A 119 -0.89 -6.12 25.97
C MET A 119 -1.11 -7.58 26.39
N MET A 120 -0.60 -8.54 25.63
CA MET A 120 -0.55 -9.96 26.04
C MET A 120 0.64 -10.23 26.96
#